data_AF-A0AAD1CH63-F1
#
_entry.id   AF-A0AAD1CH63-F1
#
_cell.length_a   1.000
_cell.length_b   1.000
_cell.length_c   1.000
_cell.angle_alpha   90.00
_cell.angle_beta   90.00
_cell.angle_gamma   90.00
#
_symmetry.space_group_name_H-M   'P 1'
#
loop_
_entity.id
_entity.type
_entity.pdbx_description
1 polymer ?
#
loop_
_entity_poly.entity_id
_entity_poly.type
_entity_poly.pdbx_seq_one_letter_code
_entity_poly.pdbx_strand_id
1 'polypeptide(L)'
;MLGSLKKRLIGKIERGGNTMPVTKQQAEQITSLRQFDDLVTAPLHGFQNADDYYQQCSGMQYLAQVSTPLRLIHAKDDPFMTDEVIPTMSLPPHIEYTLYQHGGHVGFVTGSLLKPKMWLEKTIPVWFTEQLALNKQSSHSSQV
;
A
#
# COMPACT_ATOMS: atom_id res chain seq x y z
N MET A 1 -4.54 -5.49 -14.03
CA MET A 1 -4.36 -6.01 -12.66
C MET A 1 -5.46 -6.96 -12.23
N LEU A 2 -6.71 -6.51 -12.06
CA LEU A 2 -7.85 -7.37 -11.70
C LEU A 2 -8.00 -8.60 -12.61
N GLY A 3 -7.84 -8.43 -13.93
CA GLY A 3 -7.90 -9.56 -14.87
C GLY A 3 -6.86 -10.66 -14.59
N SER A 4 -5.66 -10.29 -14.13
CA SER A 4 -4.62 -11.25 -13.74
C SER A 4 -4.97 -11.98 -12.44
N LEU A 5 -5.58 -11.29 -11.48
CA LEU A 5 -6.08 -11.89 -10.23
C LEU A 5 -7.22 -12.87 -10.52
N LYS A 6 -8.21 -12.47 -11.32
CA LYS A 6 -9.31 -13.34 -11.78
C LYS A 6 -8.79 -14.59 -12.48
N LYS A 7 -7.84 -14.44 -13.40
CA LYS A 7 -7.22 -15.59 -14.12
C LYS A 7 -6.57 -16.57 -13.14
N ARG A 8 -5.84 -16.07 -12.14
CA ARG A 8 -5.21 -16.91 -11.11
C ARG A 8 -6.24 -17.61 -10.22
N LEU A 9 -7.30 -16.90 -9.83
CA LEU A 9 -8.40 -17.44 -9.04
C LEU A 9 -9.13 -18.55 -9.79
N ILE A 10 -9.54 -18.32 -11.04
CA ILE A 10 -10.20 -19.32 -11.89
C ILE A 10 -9.31 -20.56 -12.04
N GLY A 11 -8.02 -20.35 -12.33
CA GLY A 11 -7.08 -21.47 -12.40
C GLY A 11 -6.89 -22.22 -11.08
N LYS A 12 -7.13 -21.60 -9.91
CA LYS A 12 -7.14 -22.31 -8.62
C LYS A 12 -8.43 -23.11 -8.43
N ILE A 13 -9.58 -22.54 -8.79
CA ILE A 13 -10.88 -23.23 -8.76
C ILE A 13 -10.83 -24.50 -9.62
N GLU A 14 -10.30 -24.41 -10.84
CA GLU A 14 -10.20 -25.54 -11.77
C GLU A 14 -9.23 -26.64 -11.29
N ARG A 15 -8.23 -26.30 -10.47
CA ARG A 15 -7.26 -27.25 -9.92
C ARG A 15 -7.74 -28.00 -8.68
N GLY A 16 -8.90 -27.65 -8.12
CA GLY A 16 -9.55 -28.39 -7.04
C GLY A 16 -8.78 -28.47 -5.70
N GLY A 17 -7.75 -27.65 -5.51
CA GLY A 17 -6.80 -27.80 -4.39
C GLY A 17 -7.25 -27.25 -3.04
N ASN A 18 -8.35 -26.47 -2.98
CA ASN A 18 -8.98 -25.92 -1.76
C ASN A 18 -10.44 -25.51 -2.07
N THR A 19 -11.34 -25.57 -1.08
CA THR A 19 -12.69 -25.00 -1.20
C THR A 19 -12.58 -23.48 -1.40
N MET A 20 -13.05 -22.99 -2.55
CA MET A 20 -13.03 -21.56 -2.88
C MET A 20 -14.36 -20.92 -2.44
N PRO A 21 -14.34 -19.65 -1.97
CA PRO A 21 -15.55 -18.96 -1.52
C PRO A 21 -16.49 -18.59 -2.68
N VAL A 22 -15.98 -18.65 -3.91
CA VAL A 22 -16.72 -18.34 -5.14
C VAL A 22 -16.59 -19.44 -6.17
N THR A 23 -17.65 -19.59 -6.95
CA THR A 23 -17.66 -20.39 -8.18
C THR A 23 -16.91 -19.69 -9.31
N LYS A 24 -16.57 -20.43 -10.37
CA LYS A 24 -15.97 -19.86 -11.60
C LYS A 24 -16.84 -18.75 -12.19
N GLN A 25 -18.16 -18.97 -12.29
CA GLN A 25 -19.10 -17.99 -12.82
C GLN A 25 -19.09 -16.70 -11.98
N GLN A 26 -19.13 -16.81 -10.64
CA GLN A 26 -19.03 -15.64 -9.76
C GLN A 26 -17.69 -14.91 -9.93
N ALA A 27 -16.58 -15.65 -10.02
CA ALA A 27 -15.27 -15.06 -10.25
C ALA A 27 -15.20 -14.26 -11.56
N GLU A 28 -15.88 -14.71 -12.62
CA GLU A 28 -15.96 -14.01 -13.91
C GLU A 28 -16.76 -12.71 -13.84
N GLN A 29 -17.73 -12.59 -12.92
CA GLN A 29 -18.57 -11.40 -12.76
C GLN A 29 -17.93 -10.30 -11.90
N ILE A 30 -16.78 -10.55 -11.25
CA ILE A 30 -16.07 -9.53 -10.47
C ILE A 30 -15.58 -8.40 -11.39
N THR A 31 -15.97 -7.16 -11.10
CA THR A 31 -15.63 -5.97 -11.92
C THR A 31 -14.71 -4.98 -11.21
N SER A 32 -14.50 -5.12 -9.89
CA SER A 32 -13.61 -4.26 -9.10
C SER A 32 -12.72 -5.05 -8.15
N LEU A 33 -11.63 -4.44 -7.69
CA LEU A 33 -10.77 -5.02 -6.66
C LEU A 33 -11.50 -5.13 -5.33
N ARG A 34 -12.31 -4.13 -4.96
CA ARG A 34 -13.12 -4.20 -3.74
C ARG A 34 -14.07 -5.41 -3.76
N GLN A 35 -14.72 -5.69 -4.89
CA GLN A 35 -15.53 -6.91 -5.03
C GLN A 35 -14.69 -8.19 -4.97
N PHE A 36 -13.48 -8.17 -5.52
CA PHE A 36 -12.55 -9.28 -5.37
C PHE A 36 -12.20 -9.50 -3.90
N ASP A 37 -11.89 -8.44 -3.17
CA ASP A 37 -11.55 -8.53 -1.77
C ASP A 37 -12.74 -8.99 -0.93
N ASP A 38 -13.94 -8.49 -1.22
CA ASP A 38 -15.16 -8.86 -0.51
C ASP A 38 -15.52 -10.34 -0.68
N LEU A 39 -15.48 -10.84 -1.93
CA LEU A 39 -15.93 -12.18 -2.26
C LEU A 39 -14.84 -13.24 -2.14
N VAL A 40 -13.57 -12.85 -2.13
CA VAL A 40 -12.43 -13.77 -2.22
C VAL A 40 -11.45 -13.55 -1.08
N THR A 41 -10.85 -12.36 -0.98
CA THR A 41 -9.80 -12.10 0.02
C THR A 41 -10.34 -12.23 1.44
N ALA A 42 -11.41 -11.50 1.77
CA ALA A 42 -12.03 -11.50 3.09
C ALA A 42 -12.41 -12.91 3.57
N PRO A 43 -13.22 -13.69 2.85
CA PRO A 43 -13.62 -15.02 3.31
C PRO A 43 -12.46 -16.02 3.34
N LEU A 44 -11.47 -15.92 2.44
CA LEU A 44 -10.29 -16.80 2.50
C LEU A 44 -9.40 -16.54 3.71
N HIS A 45 -9.44 -15.32 4.26
CA HIS A 45 -8.62 -14.89 5.39
C HIS A 45 -9.41 -14.70 6.68
N GLY A 46 -10.70 -15.06 6.71
CA GLY A 46 -11.54 -15.02 7.90
C GLY A 46 -12.06 -13.63 8.28
N PHE A 47 -12.02 -12.65 7.37
CA PHE A 47 -12.64 -11.35 7.55
C PHE A 47 -14.13 -11.40 7.16
N GLN A 48 -14.93 -10.52 7.74
CA GLN A 48 -16.37 -10.46 7.48
C GLN A 48 -16.70 -10.00 6.06
N ASN A 49 -15.95 -9.02 5.55
CA ASN A 49 -16.14 -8.40 4.23
C ASN A 49 -14.89 -7.56 3.88
N ALA A 50 -14.91 -6.86 2.73
CA ALA A 50 -13.79 -6.01 2.33
C ALA A 50 -13.49 -4.87 3.32
N ASP A 51 -14.52 -4.26 3.94
CA ASP A 51 -14.35 -3.14 4.87
C ASP A 51 -13.68 -3.60 6.17
N ASP A 52 -14.10 -4.75 6.70
CA ASP A 52 -13.48 -5.40 7.86
C ASP A 52 -12.02 -5.75 7.57
N TYR A 53 -11.74 -6.31 6.40
CA TYR A 53 -10.38 -6.57 5.93
C TYR A 53 -9.54 -5.27 5.90
N TYR A 54 -10.05 -4.20 5.30
CA TYR A 54 -9.32 -2.92 5.22
C TYR A 54 -9.15 -2.27 6.58
N GLN A 55 -10.17 -2.30 7.45
CA GLN A 55 -10.10 -1.71 8.79
C GLN A 55 -9.07 -2.42 9.66
N GLN A 56 -9.04 -3.76 9.64
CA GLN A 56 -8.09 -4.53 10.45
C GLN A 56 -6.66 -4.48 9.89
N CYS A 57 -6.50 -4.50 8.57
CA CYS A 57 -5.19 -4.49 7.93
C CYS A 57 -4.63 -3.09 7.68
N SER A 58 -5.40 -2.02 7.91
CA SER A 58 -4.94 -0.64 7.71
C SER A 58 -3.94 -0.22 8.79
N GLY A 59 -2.81 0.32 8.32
CA GLY A 59 -1.80 0.95 9.15
C GLY A 59 -2.22 2.30 9.75
N MET A 60 -3.31 2.91 9.25
CA MET A 60 -3.72 4.28 9.58
C MET A 60 -3.90 4.50 11.08
N GLN A 61 -4.55 3.56 11.76
CA GLN A 61 -4.82 3.60 13.20
C GLN A 61 -3.56 3.57 14.08
N TYR A 62 -2.43 3.10 13.53
CA TYR A 62 -1.16 3.00 14.24
C TYR A 62 -0.25 4.21 14.03
N LEU A 63 -0.57 5.12 13.08
CA LEU A 63 0.29 6.27 12.78
C LEU A 63 0.52 7.18 13.99
N ALA A 64 -0.49 7.32 14.87
CA ALA A 64 -0.36 8.10 16.10
C ALA A 64 0.64 7.51 17.11
N GLN A 65 0.97 6.21 16.99
CA GLN A 65 1.86 5.49 17.91
C GLN A 65 3.31 5.43 17.39
N VAL A 66 3.55 5.85 16.15
CA VAL A 66 4.89 5.87 15.57
C VAL A 66 5.74 6.86 16.35
N SER A 67 6.87 6.40 16.91
CA SER A 67 7.80 7.23 17.70
C SER A 67 9.10 7.56 16.97
N THR A 68 9.28 7.05 15.76
CA THR A 68 10.48 7.24 14.94
C THR A 68 10.16 8.11 13.73
N PRO A 69 11.13 8.87 13.19
CA PRO A 69 10.93 9.58 11.92
C PRO A 69 10.38 8.64 10.84
N LEU A 70 9.30 9.05 10.19
CA LEU A 70 8.60 8.26 9.19
C LEU A 70 8.24 9.13 7.98
N ARG A 71 8.51 8.63 6.78
CA ARG A 71 8.07 9.27 5.53
C ARG A 71 7.10 8.33 4.81
N LEU A 72 5.85 8.78 4.65
CA LEU A 72 4.80 8.12 3.89
C LEU A 72 4.69 8.73 2.50
N ILE A 73 4.67 7.87 1.48
CA ILE A 73 4.60 8.26 0.08
C ILE A 73 3.44 7.50 -0.57
N HIS A 74 2.39 8.22 -0.95
CA HIS A 74 1.23 7.65 -1.64
C HIS A 74 1.14 8.19 -3.08
N ALA A 75 0.47 7.44 -3.95
CA ALA A 75 0.09 7.87 -5.29
C ALA A 75 -1.43 7.82 -5.44
N LYS A 76 -2.03 8.89 -5.95
CA LYS A 76 -3.48 9.00 -6.14
C LYS A 76 -4.00 8.02 -7.21
N ASP A 77 -3.15 7.65 -8.16
CA ASP A 77 -3.46 6.67 -9.21
C ASP A 77 -3.07 5.23 -8.83
N ASP A 78 -2.79 4.95 -7.55
CA ASP A 78 -2.60 3.58 -7.06
C ASP A 78 -3.95 2.81 -7.08
N PRO A 79 -4.08 1.74 -7.89
CA PRO A 79 -5.32 0.97 -7.97
C PRO A 79 -5.69 0.22 -6.69
N PHE A 80 -4.79 0.08 -5.71
CA PHE A 80 -5.07 -0.54 -4.42
C PHE A 80 -5.44 0.45 -3.32
N MET A 81 -5.25 1.75 -3.53
CA MET A 81 -5.62 2.75 -2.54
C MET A 81 -7.06 3.21 -2.71
N THR A 82 -7.72 3.43 -1.58
CA THR A 82 -8.98 4.17 -1.49
C THR A 82 -8.71 5.53 -0.86
N ASP A 83 -9.59 6.51 -1.06
CA ASP A 83 -9.43 7.83 -0.42
C ASP A 83 -9.43 7.72 1.12
N GLU A 84 -9.98 6.64 1.68
CA GLU A 84 -10.03 6.35 3.11
C GLU A 84 -8.64 6.10 3.73
N VAL A 85 -7.64 5.71 2.93
CA VAL A 85 -6.25 5.54 3.41
C VAL A 85 -5.41 6.80 3.28
N ILE A 86 -6.00 7.94 2.89
CA ILE A 86 -5.35 9.24 2.90
C ILE A 86 -5.54 9.86 4.29
N PRO A 87 -4.47 10.20 5.03
CA PRO A 87 -4.60 10.81 6.35
C PRO A 87 -5.36 12.15 6.26
N THR A 88 -6.51 12.23 6.92
CA THR A 88 -7.30 13.47 7.06
C THR A 88 -7.03 14.19 8.38
N MET A 89 -6.44 13.48 9.34
CA MET A 89 -6.01 14.01 10.63
C MET A 89 -4.62 14.64 10.55
N SER A 90 -4.33 15.56 11.48
CA SER A 90 -2.97 16.07 11.66
C SER A 90 -2.06 14.92 12.11
N LEU A 91 -0.98 14.71 11.37
CA LEU A 91 0.05 13.73 11.71
C LEU A 91 1.07 14.34 12.66
N PRO A 92 1.70 13.53 13.54
CA PRO A 92 2.83 13.96 14.34
C PRO A 92 3.93 14.61 13.49
N PRO A 93 4.68 15.59 14.01
CA PRO A 93 5.64 16.39 13.22
C PRO A 93 6.82 15.57 12.68
N HIS A 94 7.13 14.41 13.27
CA HIS A 94 8.15 13.48 12.78
C HIS A 94 7.63 12.52 11.70
N ILE A 95 6.36 12.64 11.31
CA ILE A 95 5.74 11.90 10.21
C ILE A 95 5.52 12.85 9.04
N GLU A 96 6.24 12.63 7.96
CA GLU A 96 6.08 13.36 6.71
C GLU A 96 5.18 12.56 5.77
N TYR A 97 4.08 13.16 5.32
CA TYR A 97 3.16 12.53 4.37
C TYR A 97 3.13 13.29 3.06
N THR A 98 3.31 12.57 1.95
CA THR A 98 3.20 13.14 0.60
C THR A 98 2.31 12.27 -0.29
N LEU A 99 1.27 12.91 -0.86
CA LEU A 99 0.41 12.32 -1.88
C LEU A 99 0.79 12.87 -3.26
N TYR A 100 1.31 12.00 -4.12
CA TYR A 100 1.63 12.33 -5.51
C TYR A 100 0.42 12.08 -6.42
N GLN A 101 0.27 12.90 -7.46
CA GLN A 101 -0.80 12.69 -8.47
C GLN A 101 -0.59 11.41 -9.27
N HIS A 102 0.67 11.07 -9.53
CA HIS A 102 1.07 9.93 -10.34
C HIS A 102 2.22 9.17 -9.71
N GLY A 103 2.11 7.86 -9.71
CA GLY A 103 3.13 6.93 -9.23
C GLY A 103 2.74 5.47 -9.42
N GLY A 104 1.44 5.20 -9.59
CA GLY A 104 0.88 3.85 -9.57
C GLY A 104 1.17 3.14 -8.24
N HIS A 105 1.01 1.82 -8.21
CA HIS A 105 1.17 1.06 -6.97
C HIS A 105 2.58 1.08 -6.39
N VAL A 106 3.61 0.99 -7.26
CA VAL A 106 5.03 0.94 -6.86
C VAL A 106 5.96 1.60 -7.88
N GLY A 107 5.42 2.25 -8.90
CA GLY A 107 6.18 2.64 -10.08
C GLY A 107 7.05 3.86 -9.83
N PHE A 108 6.42 4.98 -9.43
CA PHE A 108 7.03 6.31 -9.28
C PHE A 108 8.13 6.57 -10.33
N VAL A 109 7.81 6.23 -11.59
CA VAL A 109 8.75 6.39 -12.71
C VAL A 109 8.51 7.77 -13.29
N THR A 110 9.59 8.51 -13.43
CA THR A 110 9.61 9.86 -14.01
C THR A 110 10.52 9.89 -15.23
N GLY A 111 10.59 11.01 -15.95
CA GLY A 111 11.42 11.13 -17.15
C GLY A 111 10.71 10.68 -18.42
N SER A 112 11.47 10.27 -19.43
CA SER A 112 10.92 9.83 -20.72
C SER A 112 11.08 8.32 -20.91
N LEU A 113 10.35 7.73 -21.86
CA LEU A 113 10.42 6.30 -22.18
C LEU A 113 11.86 5.84 -22.51
N LEU A 114 12.66 6.70 -23.14
CA LEU A 114 14.05 6.41 -23.49
C LEU A 114 15.03 6.66 -22.34
N LYS A 115 14.62 7.44 -21.33
CA LYS A 115 15.44 7.79 -20.15
C LYS A 115 14.56 7.80 -18.89
N PRO A 116 14.07 6.62 -18.46
CA PRO A 116 13.27 6.52 -17.26
C PRO A 116 14.12 6.85 -16.03
N LYS A 117 13.51 7.47 -15.04
CA LYS A 117 14.09 7.78 -13.74
C LYS A 117 13.21 7.16 -12.67
N MET A 118 13.77 6.18 -11.96
CA MET A 118 13.14 5.55 -10.80
C MET A 118 13.23 6.53 -9.63
N TRP A 119 12.17 7.28 -9.36
CA TRP A 119 12.22 8.38 -8.40
C TRP A 119 12.41 7.86 -6.96
N LEU A 120 11.74 6.77 -6.60
CA LEU A 120 11.88 6.14 -5.27
C LEU A 120 13.32 5.72 -4.97
N GLU A 121 14.03 5.15 -5.95
CA GLU A 121 15.43 4.71 -5.80
C GLU A 121 16.38 5.87 -5.46
N LYS A 122 16.00 7.10 -5.79
CA LYS A 122 16.78 8.30 -5.46
C LYS A 122 16.35 8.93 -4.14
N THR A 123 15.04 9.07 -3.94
CA THR A 123 14.49 9.78 -2.78
C THR A 123 14.66 9.00 -1.49
N ILE A 124 14.49 7.67 -1.51
CA ILE A 124 14.58 6.84 -0.30
C ILE A 124 15.99 6.91 0.33
N PRO A 125 17.10 6.69 -0.42
CA PRO A 125 18.44 6.79 0.17
C PRO A 125 18.80 8.19 0.67
N VAL A 126 18.34 9.24 -0.03
CA VAL A 126 18.55 10.63 0.39
C VAL A 126 17.91 10.86 1.76
N TRP A 127 16.64 10.48 1.92
CA TRP A 127 15.94 10.62 3.18
C TRP A 127 16.64 9.88 4.33
N PHE A 128 17.03 8.61 4.10
CA PHE A 128 17.76 7.85 5.13
C PHE A 128 19.10 8.49 5.50
N THR A 129 19.82 9.04 4.52
CA THR A 129 21.10 9.73 4.78
C THR A 129 20.90 10.97 5.66
N GLU A 130 19.86 11.76 5.37
CA GLU A 130 19.48 12.93 6.17
C GLU A 130 19.11 12.54 7.61
N GLN A 131 18.26 11.50 7.77
CA GLN A 131 17.86 11.02 9.10
C GLN A 131 19.04 10.49 9.91
N LEU A 132 19.95 9.74 9.28
CA LEU A 132 21.15 9.23 9.94
C LEU A 132 22.11 10.36 10.36
N ALA A 133 22.21 11.44 9.59
CA ALA A 133 23.00 12.61 9.95
C ALA A 133 22.42 13.33 11.18
N LEU A 134 21.10 13.53 11.23
CA LEU A 134 20.40 14.15 12.36
C LEU A 134 20.56 13.34 13.66
N ASN A 135 20.48 12.01 13.57
CA ASN A 135 20.68 11.13 14.72
C ASN A 135 22.10 11.22 15.30
N LYS A 136 23.13 11.37 14.45
CA LYS A 136 24.53 11.56 14.89
C LYS A 136 24.78 12.89 15.61
N GLN A 137 24.10 13.95 15.18
CA GLN A 137 24.21 15.28 15.82
C GLN A 137 23.51 15.31 17.19
N SER A 138 22.35 14.65 17.29
CA SER A 138 21.57 14.55 18.53
C SER A 138 22.30 13.75 19.62
N SER A 139 23.06 12.73 19.23
CA SER A 139 23.85 11.90 20.15
C SER A 139 25.13 12.58 20.65
N HIS A 140 25.72 13.51 19.88
CA HIS A 140 26.86 14.33 20.35
C HIS A 140 26.44 15.46 21.31
N SER A 141 25.21 15.98 21.19
CA SER A 141 24.72 17.07 22.06
C SER A 141 24.26 16.60 23.44
N SER A 142 24.13 15.29 23.66
CA SER A 142 23.71 14.70 24.95
C SER A 142 24.89 14.26 25.84
N GLN A 143 26.14 14.54 25.44
CA GLN A 143 27.37 14.18 26.17
C GLN A 143 28.14 15.40 26.69
N VAL A 144 27.53 16.59 26.73
CA VAL A 144 28.14 17.83 27.23
C VAL A 144 27.32 18.41 28.36
#